data_AF-A0A8S2SX93-F1
#
_entry.id   AF-A0A8S2SX93-F1
#
_cell.length_a   1.000
_cell.length_b   1.000
_cell.length_c   1.000
_cell.angle_alpha   90.00
_cell.angle_beta   90.00
_cell.angle_gamma   90.00
#
_symmetry.space_group_name_H-M   'P 1'
#
loop_
_entity.id
_entity.type
_entity.pdbx_description
1 polymer ?
#
loop_
_entity_poly.entity_id
_entity_poly.type
_entity_poly.pdbx_seq_one_letter_code
_entity_poly.pdbx_strand_id
1 'polypeptide(L)'
;NGPDLYNDKIFIPQYPYRNLKTIVIIPSDFIRLKSEGRIIGRLGIIDEIIDRTTVRLNTGEELQVDMIISATGYIRQFPFFSEEHAQMMNLIESNGNIELNLYRRAIPVGIP
;
A
#
# COMPACT_ATOMS: atom_id res chain seq x y z
N ASN A 1 2.35 -26.63 -7.39
CA ASN A 1 2.51 -26.78 -5.93
C ASN A 1 3.24 -25.56 -5.39
N GLY A 2 2.51 -24.45 -5.19
CA GLY A 2 3.07 -23.24 -4.61
C GLY A 2 3.21 -23.38 -3.09
N PRO A 3 4.15 -22.67 -2.45
CA PRO A 3 4.38 -22.79 -1.01
C PRO A 3 3.12 -22.40 -0.23
N ASP A 4 2.84 -23.15 0.83
CA ASP A 4 1.73 -22.99 1.79
C ASP A 4 1.85 -21.68 2.60
N LEU A 5 1.90 -20.54 1.92
CA LEU A 5 1.87 -19.20 2.52
C LEU A 5 0.46 -18.80 2.99
N TYR A 6 -0.54 -19.62 2.66
CA TYR A 6 -1.96 -19.26 2.71
C TYR A 6 -2.67 -19.59 4.02
N ASN A 7 -2.04 -20.27 4.98
CA ASN A 7 -2.72 -20.60 6.24
C ASN A 7 -3.14 -19.36 7.04
N ASP A 8 -2.45 -18.22 6.89
CA ASP A 8 -2.80 -17.02 7.66
C ASP A 8 -3.81 -16.09 6.96
N LYS A 9 -4.02 -16.16 5.64
CA LYS A 9 -4.86 -15.19 4.87
C LYS A 9 -4.56 -13.68 5.04
N ILE A 10 -3.67 -13.28 5.96
CA ILE A 10 -3.32 -11.88 6.32
C ILE A 10 -2.67 -11.11 5.16
N PHE A 11 -1.98 -11.81 4.26
CA PHE A 11 -1.25 -11.20 3.13
C PHE A 11 -1.99 -11.28 1.80
N ILE A 12 -3.29 -11.58 1.81
CA ILE A 12 -4.12 -11.46 0.62
C ILE A 12 -4.39 -9.97 0.41
N PRO A 13 -3.98 -9.36 -0.71
CA PRO A 13 -4.27 -7.95 -0.95
C PRO A 13 -5.77 -7.72 -0.91
N GLN A 14 -6.18 -6.75 -0.10
CA GLN A 14 -7.59 -6.45 0.15
C GLN A 14 -8.26 -5.68 -1.00
N TYR A 15 -7.48 -5.24 -1.99
CA TYR A 15 -8.00 -4.61 -3.20
C TYR A 15 -7.89 -5.57 -4.39
N PRO A 16 -8.94 -5.68 -5.23
CA PRO A 16 -8.86 -6.48 -6.44
C PRO A 16 -7.74 -5.95 -7.33
N TYR A 17 -6.90 -6.86 -7.83
CA TYR A 17 -5.82 -6.62 -8.79
C TYR A 17 -6.36 -6.09 -10.14
N ARG A 18 -6.98 -4.90 -10.16
CA ARG A 18 -7.43 -4.27 -11.41
C ARG A 18 -6.28 -3.63 -12.20
N ASN A 19 -5.05 -3.65 -11.67
CA ASN A 19 -3.84 -3.22 -12.36
C ASN A 19 -2.79 -4.36 -12.41
N LEU A 20 -2.93 -5.23 -13.41
CA LEU A 20 -2.09 -6.41 -13.71
C LEU A 20 -0.61 -6.11 -14.09
N LYS A 21 -0.05 -4.95 -13.74
CA LYS A 21 1.35 -4.60 -14.09
C LYS A 21 2.33 -4.63 -12.92
N THR A 22 1.87 -4.89 -11.70
CA THR A 22 2.77 -5.07 -10.56
C THR A 22 2.70 -6.53 -10.12
N ILE A 23 3.51 -7.38 -10.75
CA ILE A 23 3.83 -8.69 -10.17
C ILE A 23 4.62 -8.38 -8.90
N VAL A 24 3.94 -8.38 -7.76
CA VAL A 24 4.63 -8.31 -6.47
C VAL A 24 5.31 -9.66 -6.28
N ILE A 25 6.58 -9.74 -6.68
CA ILE A 25 7.40 -10.90 -6.38
C ILE A 25 7.64 -10.87 -4.88
N ILE A 26 7.02 -11.81 -4.16
CA ILE A 26 7.30 -12.01 -2.74
C ILE A 26 8.74 -12.55 -2.65
N PRO A 27 9.68 -11.85 -1.98
CA PRO A 27 11.05 -12.31 -1.87
C PRO A 27 11.12 -13.67 -1.17
N SER A 28 12.01 -14.57 -1.62
CA SER A 28 12.20 -15.89 -1.01
C SER A 28 12.60 -15.79 0.47
N ASP A 29 13.36 -14.75 0.84
CA ASP A 29 13.72 -14.49 2.22
C ASP A 29 12.51 -14.13 3.10
N PHE A 30 11.52 -13.44 2.56
CA PHE A 30 10.29 -13.14 3.32
C PHE A 30 9.56 -14.43 3.71
N ILE A 31 9.45 -15.37 2.77
CA ILE A 31 8.83 -16.68 2.99
C ILE A 31 9.59 -17.45 4.08
N ARG A 32 10.92 -17.50 3.96
CA ARG A 32 11.80 -18.17 4.93
C ARG A 32 11.68 -17.56 6.32
N LEU A 33 11.83 -16.25 6.45
CA LEU A 33 11.75 -15.54 7.73
C LEU A 33 10.37 -15.67 8.39
N LYS A 34 9.30 -15.72 7.59
CA LYS A 34 7.96 -16.02 8.10
C LYS A 34 7.85 -17.45 8.65
N SER A 35 8.38 -18.44 7.92
CA SER A 35 8.38 -19.84 8.38
C SER A 35 9.22 -20.07 9.65
N GLU A 36 10.28 -19.28 9.83
CA GLU A 36 11.11 -19.26 11.04
C GLU A 36 10.45 -18.53 12.23
N GLY A 37 9.26 -17.94 12.06
CA GLY A 37 8.57 -17.15 13.09
C GLY A 37 9.19 -15.77 13.35
N ARG A 38 10.13 -15.32 12.51
CA ARG A 38 10.79 -14.01 12.63
C ARG A 38 9.92 -12.86 12.10
N ILE A 39 8.97 -13.16 11.23
CA ILE A 39 7.95 -12.23 10.75
C ILE A 39 6.58 -12.77 11.15
N ILE A 40 5.82 -11.99 11.90
CA ILE A 40 4.48 -12.34 12.34
C ILE A 40 3.49 -11.42 11.64
N GLY A 41 2.53 -12.00 10.92
CA GLY A 41 1.43 -11.25 10.33
C GLY A 41 0.35 -10.97 11.38
N ARG A 42 -0.21 -9.77 11.36
CA ARG A 42 -1.42 -9.39 12.10
C ARG A 42 -2.36 -8.64 11.17
N LEU A 43 -3.63 -9.01 11.15
CA LEU A 43 -4.69 -8.19 10.53
C LEU A 43 -5.18 -7.21 11.60
N GLY A 44 -4.89 -5.93 11.41
CA GLY A 44 -5.30 -4.89 12.34
C GLY A 44 -4.94 -3.52 11.77
N ILE A 45 -5.64 -2.50 12.24
CA ILE A 45 -5.33 -1.10 11.97
C ILE A 45 -4.79 -0.52 13.28
N ILE A 46 -3.74 0.28 13.21
CA ILE A 46 -3.26 1.02 14.39
C ILE A 46 -4.36 2.04 14.76
N ASP A 47 -4.89 1.91 15.98
CA ASP A 47 -5.89 2.83 16.53
C ASP A 47 -5.20 4.01 17.22
N GLU A 48 -4.26 3.70 18.12
CA GLU A 48 -3.55 4.70 18.92
C GLU A 48 -2.09 4.28 19.19
N ILE A 49 -1.19 5.26 19.20
CA ILE A 49 0.16 5.11 19.79
C ILE A 49 0.05 5.63 21.23
N ILE A 50 -0.08 4.72 22.20
CA ILE A 50 -0.35 5.05 23.60
C ILE A 50 0.83 5.81 24.22
N ASP A 51 2.03 5.29 23.99
CA ASP A 51 3.27 5.84 24.52
C ASP A 51 4.45 5.53 23.59
N ARG A 52 5.68 5.70 24.08
CA ARG A 52 6.90 5.54 23.27
C ARG A 52 7.15 4.11 22.79
N THR A 53 6.61 3.11 23.48
CA THR A 53 6.88 1.70 23.18
C THR A 53 5.60 0.91 22.93
N THR A 54 4.43 1.49 23.15
CA THR A 54 3.16 0.77 23.10
C THR A 54 2.24 1.29 22.00
N VAL A 55 1.79 0.38 21.13
CA VAL A 55 0.82 0.64 20.07
C VAL A 55 -0.44 -0.20 20.30
N ARG A 56 -1.61 0.43 20.25
CA ARG A 56 -2.90 -0.26 20.31
C ARG A 56 -3.47 -0.45 18.90
N LEU A 57 -3.90 -1.67 18.61
CA LEU A 57 -4.65 -1.98 17.41
C LEU A 57 -6.14 -1.75 17.62
N ASN A 58 -6.90 -1.57 16.55
CA ASN A 58 -8.36 -1.43 16.56
C ASN A 58 -9.10 -2.67 17.12
N THR A 59 -8.39 -3.79 17.28
CA THR A 59 -8.87 -5.00 17.96
C THR A 59 -8.80 -4.89 19.49
N GLY A 60 -8.14 -3.86 20.03
CA GLY A 60 -7.80 -3.71 21.44
C GLY A 60 -6.49 -4.39 21.85
N GLU A 61 -5.82 -5.10 20.95
CA GLU A 61 -4.50 -5.70 21.21
C GLU A 61 -3.43 -4.61 21.36
N GLU A 62 -2.58 -4.75 22.38
CA GLU A 62 -1.46 -3.85 22.62
C GLU A 62 -0.13 -4.54 22.26
N LEU A 63 0.66 -3.87 21.45
CA LEU A 63 1.96 -4.33 20.96
C LEU A 63 3.07 -3.48 21.53
N GLN A 64 4.09 -4.13 22.08
CA GLN A 64 5.34 -3.48 22.47
C GLN A 64 6.29 -3.43 21.27
N VAL A 65 6.73 -2.23 20.88
CA VAL A 65 7.57 -1.98 19.72
C VAL A 65 8.63 -0.94 20.03
N ASP A 66 9.85 -1.18 19.56
CA ASP A 66 10.94 -0.19 19.62
C ASP A 66 10.95 0.75 18.40
N MET A 67 10.34 0.31 17.30
CA MET A 67 10.37 1.01 16.02
C MET A 67 9.09 0.76 15.21
N ILE A 68 8.55 1.82 14.62
CA ILE A 68 7.44 1.77 13.68
C ILE A 68 7.96 2.17 12.30
N ILE A 69 7.74 1.31 11.30
CA ILE A 69 8.08 1.59 9.90
C ILE A 69 6.78 1.65 9.10
N SER A 70 6.47 2.81 8.52
CA SER A 70 5.31 2.99 7.67
C SER A 70 5.67 2.72 6.20
N ALA A 71 5.20 1.59 5.67
CA ALA A 71 5.36 1.21 4.27
C ALA A 71 4.04 1.33 3.49
N THR A 72 3.29 2.42 3.72
CA THR A 72 1.93 2.65 3.17
C THR A 72 1.92 3.11 1.71
N GLY A 73 3.07 3.15 1.05
CA GLY A 73 3.21 3.55 -0.36
C GLY A 73 3.60 5.01 -0.52
N TYR A 74 3.24 5.59 -1.67
CA TYR A 74 3.61 6.95 -2.05
C TYR A 74 2.41 7.68 -2.64
N ILE A 75 2.29 8.97 -2.34
CA ILE A 75 1.37 9.87 -3.01
C ILE A 75 2.09 10.47 -4.23
N ARG A 76 1.42 10.51 -5.37
CA ARG A 76 1.95 11.16 -6.58
C ARG A 76 1.45 12.60 -6.66
N GLN A 77 2.34 13.54 -6.91
CA GLN A 77 2.02 14.97 -7.04
C GLN A 77 2.58 15.53 -8.34
N PHE A 78 1.90 16.54 -8.89
CA PHE A 78 2.31 17.27 -10.09
C PHE A 78 2.50 18.76 -9.78
N PRO A 79 3.59 19.15 -9.09
CA PRO A 79 3.76 20.49 -8.53
C PRO A 79 3.91 21.60 -9.57
N PHE A 80 4.15 21.24 -10.83
CA PHE A 80 4.30 22.19 -11.94
C PHE A 80 2.96 22.61 -12.57
N PHE A 81 1.87 21.96 -12.18
CA PHE A 81 0.52 22.33 -12.61
C PHE A 81 -0.24 22.95 -11.45
N SER A 82 -1.02 23.99 -11.73
CA SER A 82 -2.05 24.41 -10.79
C SER A 82 -3.06 23.28 -10.59
N GLU A 83 -3.78 23.30 -9.47
CA GLU A 83 -4.80 22.30 -9.18
C GLU A 83 -5.85 22.22 -10.29
N GLU A 84 -6.31 23.37 -10.79
CA GLU A 84 -7.23 23.47 -11.92
C GLU A 84 -6.71 22.76 -13.18
N HIS A 85 -5.47 23.04 -13.59
CA HIS A 85 -4.87 22.38 -14.77
C HIS A 85 -4.70 20.88 -14.54
N ALA A 86 -4.29 20.47 -13.33
CA ALA A 86 -4.18 19.05 -12.98
C ALA A 86 -5.55 18.34 -13.03
N GLN A 87 -6.63 18.99 -12.60
CA GLN A 87 -7.99 18.47 -12.70
C GLN A 87 -8.43 18.34 -14.16
N MET A 88 -8.21 19.38 -14.97
CA MET A 88 -8.52 19.34 -16.41
C MET A 88 -7.81 18.19 -17.14
N MET A 89 -6.57 17.89 -16.73
CA MET A 89 -5.78 16.79 -17.29
C MET A 89 -6.07 15.42 -16.68
N ASN A 90 -7.03 15.32 -15.76
CA ASN A 90 -7.30 14.10 -14.97
C ASN A 90 -6.01 13.53 -14.33
N LEU A 91 -5.16 14.41 -13.81
CA LEU A 91 -3.94 14.06 -13.09
C LEU A 91 -4.15 13.95 -11.58
N ILE A 92 -5.36 14.25 -11.09
CA ILE A 92 -5.71 14.17 -9.67
C ILE A 92 -6.25 12.78 -9.34
N GLU A 93 -5.84 12.29 -8.18
CA GLU A 93 -6.29 11.02 -7.63
C GLU A 93 -7.76 11.09 -7.19
N SER A 94 -8.62 10.28 -7.81
CA SER A 94 -9.98 10.05 -7.32
C SER A 94 -10.05 8.65 -6.73
N ASN A 95 -10.53 8.52 -5.49
CA ASN A 95 -10.81 7.23 -4.84
C ASN A 95 -9.63 6.23 -4.79
N GLY A 96 -8.39 6.73 -4.65
CA GLY A 96 -7.19 5.87 -4.53
C GLY A 96 -6.78 5.15 -5.83
N ASN A 97 -7.37 5.52 -6.96
CA ASN A 97 -6.93 5.10 -8.28
C ASN A 97 -6.73 6.35 -9.16
N ILE A 98 -5.47 6.62 -9.50
CA ILE A 98 -5.18 7.61 -10.54
C ILE A 98 -5.39 6.92 -11.88
N GLU A 99 -6.59 7.06 -12.46
CA GLU A 99 -6.77 6.86 -13.89
C GLU A 99 -6.12 8.04 -14.62
N LEU A 100 -4.79 7.98 -14.74
CA LEU A 100 -4.03 8.95 -15.53
C LEU A 100 -4.54 8.88 -16.97
N ASN A 101 -5.40 9.82 -17.36
CA ASN A 101 -5.93 9.92 -18.71
C ASN A 101 -4.91 10.60 -19.63
N LEU A 102 -3.76 9.93 -19.77
CA LEU A 102 -2.62 10.37 -20.55
C LEU A 102 -2.42 9.44 -21.74
N TYR A 103 -2.49 9.99 -22.95
CA TYR A 103 -2.04 9.30 -24.15
C TYR A 103 -0.56 8.94 -24.00
N ARG A 104 -0.26 7.63 -24.10
CA ARG A 104 1.07 7.05 -23.87
C ARG A 104 1.73 7.44 -22.54
N ARG A 105 0.93 7.77 -21.51
CA ARG A 105 1.44 8.22 -20.19
C ARG A 105 2.28 9.52 -20.25
N ALA A 106 2.12 10.31 -21.30
CA ALA A 106 2.93 11.52 -21.53
C ALA A 106 2.07 12.74 -21.88
N ILE A 107 0.98 12.57 -22.64
CA ILE A 107 0.21 13.69 -23.18
C ILE A 107 -1.21 13.67 -22.61
N PRO A 108 -1.70 14.76 -21.98
CA PRO A 108 -3.09 14.88 -21.55
C PRO A 108 -4.07 14.76 -22.71
N VAL A 109 -5.12 13.96 -22.55
CA VAL A 109 -6.18 13.84 -23.56
C VAL A 109 -7.15 15.01 -23.39
N GLY A 110 -7.36 15.80 -24.45
CA GLY A 110 -8.35 16.90 -24.46
C GLY A 110 -7.80 18.29 -24.10
N ILE A 111 -6.48 18.42 -23.93
CA ILE A 111 -5.80 19.73 -23.89
C ILE A 111 -4.99 19.86 -25.19
N PRO A 112 -5.19 20.94 -25.98
CA PRO A 112 -4.48 21.16 -27.24
C PRO A 112 -2.98 21.37 -27.07
#